data_AF-A0A841I571-F1
#
_entry.id   AF-A0A841I571-F1
#
_cell.length_a   1.000
_cell.length_b   1.000
_cell.length_c   1.000
_cell.angle_alpha   90.00
_cell.angle_beta   90.00
_cell.angle_gamma   90.00
#
_symmetry.space_group_name_H-M   'P 1'
#
loop_
_entity.id
_entity.type
_entity.pdbx_description
1 polymer ?
#
loop_
_entity_poly.entity_id
_entity_poly.type
_entity_poly.pdbx_seq_one_letter_code
_entity_poly.pdbx_strand_id
1 'polypeptide(L)'
;MLELVVFVGLPGSGKSSFYRARFAATHAQVSKDLFRNNRRPARRQRQLITEALEAGQSVVVDNTNPTADERAELLALGRAWGVRCVGYAFVAGVRECLERNARREGRARVPDVAIFATRARLSWPRLEEGFDALFVVRLEGSGWQVEAGEVT
;
A
#
# COMPACT_ATOMS: atom_id res chain seq x y z
N MET A 1 9.40 6.24 -17.08
CA MET A 1 8.48 7.21 -16.47
C MET A 1 8.40 6.88 -14.99
N LEU A 2 8.47 7.86 -14.10
CA LEU A 2 8.35 7.62 -12.65
C LEU A 2 6.89 7.36 -12.28
N GLU A 3 6.70 6.56 -11.23
CA GLU A 3 5.38 6.30 -10.68
C GLU A 3 5.35 6.29 -9.15
N LEU A 4 4.20 6.68 -8.62
CA LEU A 4 3.82 6.55 -7.23
C LEU A 4 2.77 5.43 -7.12
N VAL A 5 3.21 4.29 -6.64
CA VAL A 5 2.38 3.12 -6.41
C VAL A 5 1.78 3.19 -5.00
N VAL A 6 0.47 3.00 -4.89
CA VAL A 6 -0.26 2.98 -3.61
C VAL A 6 -0.87 1.61 -3.38
N PHE A 7 -0.43 0.92 -2.34
CA PHE A 7 -1.04 -0.34 -1.95
C PHE A 7 -2.25 -0.11 -1.06
N VAL A 8 -3.30 -0.91 -1.25
CA VAL A 8 -4.55 -0.83 -0.48
C VAL A 8 -4.93 -2.22 0.00
N GLY A 9 -5.16 -2.39 1.29
CA GLY A 9 -5.66 -3.66 1.84
C GLY A 9 -5.29 -3.91 3.29
N LEU A 10 -5.82 -4.98 3.88
CA LEU A 10 -5.69 -5.29 5.30
C LEU A 10 -4.24 -5.61 5.74
N PRO A 11 -3.83 -5.36 7.00
CA PRO A 11 -2.63 -6.01 7.54
C PRO A 11 -2.74 -7.52 7.34
N GLY A 12 -1.67 -8.19 6.93
CA GLY A 12 -1.72 -9.61 6.57
C GLY A 12 -2.20 -9.92 5.15
N SER A 13 -2.62 -8.93 4.34
CA SER A 13 -3.09 -9.16 2.96
C SER A 13 -1.98 -9.46 1.94
N GLY A 14 -0.71 -9.42 2.34
CA GLY A 14 0.41 -9.79 1.48
C GLY A 14 1.21 -8.65 0.85
N LYS A 15 0.77 -7.39 1.00
CA LYS A 15 1.40 -6.17 0.46
C LYS A 15 2.94 -6.15 0.52
N SER A 16 3.53 -6.24 1.72
CA SER A 16 4.99 -6.18 1.86
C SER A 16 5.72 -7.36 1.22
N SER A 17 5.09 -8.54 1.13
CA SER A 17 5.65 -9.67 0.39
C SER A 17 5.58 -9.44 -1.12
N PHE A 18 4.49 -8.85 -1.61
CA PHE A 18 4.34 -8.45 -3.01
C PHE A 18 5.33 -7.34 -3.39
N TYR A 19 5.55 -6.35 -2.53
CA TYR A 19 6.60 -5.34 -2.72
C TYR A 19 7.96 -6.00 -2.96
N ARG A 20 8.37 -6.90 -2.06
CA ARG A 20 9.65 -7.62 -2.20
C ARG A 20 9.74 -8.42 -3.50
N ALA A 21 8.64 -9.05 -3.90
CA ALA A 21 8.60 -9.90 -5.08
C ALA A 21 8.57 -9.11 -6.41
N ARG A 22 8.00 -7.90 -6.44
CA ARG A 22 7.70 -7.18 -7.70
C ARG A 22 8.37 -5.81 -7.84
N PHE A 23 8.71 -5.16 -6.74
CA PHE A 23 9.11 -3.75 -6.75
C PHE A 23 10.44 -3.46 -6.06
N ALA A 24 10.96 -4.36 -5.22
CA ALA A 24 12.18 -4.08 -4.44
C ALA A 24 13.43 -3.77 -5.28
N ALA A 25 13.48 -4.23 -6.53
CA ALA A 25 14.59 -3.95 -7.44
C ALA A 25 14.46 -2.60 -8.18
N THR A 26 13.29 -1.97 -8.16
CA THR A 26 12.96 -0.83 -9.04
C THR A 26 12.34 0.38 -8.34
N HIS A 27 11.81 0.19 -7.13
CA HIS A 27 11.11 1.24 -6.39
C HIS A 27 11.67 1.39 -4.98
N ALA A 28 11.61 2.60 -4.43
CA ALA A 28 11.76 2.80 -2.99
C ALA A 28 10.50 2.34 -2.25
N GLN A 29 10.69 1.64 -1.12
CA GLN A 29 9.60 1.36 -0.18
C GLN A 29 9.41 2.54 0.76
N VAL A 30 8.19 3.05 0.86
CA VAL A 30 7.80 3.98 1.92
C VAL A 30 6.66 3.36 2.73
N SER A 31 6.96 2.97 3.97
CA SER A 31 5.98 2.40 4.89
C SER A 31 6.07 3.04 6.26
N LYS A 32 4.93 3.46 6.81
CA LYS A 32 4.82 4.01 8.18
C LYS A 32 5.27 3.00 9.23
N ASP A 33 5.25 1.71 8.90
CA ASP A 33 5.72 0.63 9.77
C ASP A 33 7.24 0.68 10.02
N LEU A 34 8.00 1.25 9.08
CA LEU A 34 9.47 1.36 9.18
C LEU A 34 9.92 2.52 10.08
N PHE A 35 9.03 3.47 10.41
CA PHE A 35 9.35 4.64 11.23
C PHE A 35 8.28 4.93 12.28
N ARG A 36 7.70 3.88 12.89
CA ARG A 36 6.62 3.98 13.90
C ARG A 36 6.91 4.90 15.09
N ASN A 37 8.19 5.08 15.47
CA ASN A 37 8.59 5.96 16.58
C ASN A 37 8.71 7.44 16.16
N ASN A 38 8.47 7.77 14.88
CA ASN A 38 8.51 9.14 14.41
C ASN A 38 7.30 9.91 14.95
N ARG A 39 7.54 11.09 15.53
CA ARG A 39 6.48 11.96 16.08
C ARG A 39 5.49 12.47 15.04
N ARG A 40 5.85 12.46 13.75
CA ARG A 40 5.04 12.98 12.63
C ARG A 40 5.14 12.04 11.41
N PRO A 41 4.55 10.84 11.48
CA PRO A 41 4.74 9.81 10.45
C PRO A 41 4.21 10.23 9.07
N ALA A 42 3.11 10.99 8.99
CA ALA A 42 2.61 11.52 7.72
C ALA A 42 3.61 12.48 7.05
N ARG A 43 4.22 13.39 7.83
CA ARG A 43 5.27 14.29 7.34
C ARG A 43 6.50 13.51 6.87
N ARG A 44 6.93 12.50 7.63
CA ARG A 44 8.08 11.67 7.26
C ARG A 44 7.82 10.86 5.99
N GLN A 45 6.61 10.32 5.84
CA GLN A 45 6.20 9.64 4.62
C GLN A 45 6.29 10.57 3.41
N ARG A 46 5.70 11.76 3.48
CA ARG A 46 5.75 12.75 2.40
C ARG A 46 7.18 13.09 2.01
N GLN A 47 8.03 13.35 3.01
CA GLN A 47 9.45 13.62 2.81
C GLN A 47 10.16 12.49 2.06
N LEU A 48 9.97 11.24 2.49
CA LEU A 48 10.61 10.08 1.83
C LEU A 48 10.12 9.86 0.40
N ILE A 49 8.84 10.12 0.13
CA ILE A 49 8.30 10.05 -1.23
C ILE A 49 8.97 11.14 -2.09
N THR A 50 9.02 12.38 -1.61
CA THR A 50 9.66 13.50 -2.30
C THR A 50 11.14 13.24 -2.59
N GLU A 51 11.91 12.83 -1.58
CA GLU A 51 13.34 12.53 -1.72
C GLU A 51 13.60 11.44 -2.79
N ALA A 52 12.75 10.41 -2.85
CA ALA A 52 12.88 9.36 -3.85
C ALA A 52 12.53 9.85 -5.28
N LEU A 53 11.45 10.63 -5.42
CA LEU A 53 11.06 11.19 -6.71
C LEU A 53 12.08 12.21 -7.24
N GLU A 54 12.64 13.05 -6.37
CA GLU A 54 13.77 13.96 -6.67
C GLU A 54 14.99 13.20 -7.19
N ALA A 55 15.27 12.03 -6.61
CA ALA A 55 16.34 11.15 -7.04
C ALA A 55 16.04 10.36 -8.31
N GLY A 56 14.89 10.59 -8.97
CA GLY A 56 14.51 9.87 -10.17
C GLY A 56 14.13 8.41 -9.93
N GLN A 57 13.63 8.08 -8.74
CA GLN A 57 13.24 6.71 -8.36
C GLN A 57 11.74 6.61 -8.07
N SER A 58 11.08 5.64 -8.68
CA SER A 58 9.67 5.34 -8.41
C SER A 58 9.45 4.88 -6.98
N VAL A 59 8.23 5.02 -6.46
CA VAL A 59 7.93 4.78 -5.04
C VAL A 59 6.76 3.85 -4.88
N VAL A 60 6.85 2.92 -3.92
CA VAL A 60 5.70 2.15 -3.42
C VAL A 60 5.37 2.58 -2.00
N VAL A 61 4.15 3.04 -1.79
CA VAL A 61 3.59 3.30 -0.46
C VAL A 61 2.95 2.02 0.09
N ASP A 62 3.75 1.24 0.83
CA ASP A 62 3.36 -0.04 1.44
C ASP A 62 2.75 0.18 2.83
N ASN A 63 1.55 0.76 2.85
CA ASN A 63 0.68 0.88 4.03
C ASN A 63 -0.67 0.19 3.74
N THR A 64 -1.62 0.25 4.67
CA THR A 64 -2.97 -0.26 4.48
C THR A 64 -3.87 0.65 3.62
N ASN A 65 -3.69 1.98 3.72
CA ASN A 65 -4.43 3.03 3.01
C ASN A 65 -5.96 2.77 2.87
N PRO A 66 -6.68 2.47 3.98
CA PRO A 66 -8.07 2.03 3.94
C PRO A 66 -9.07 3.04 3.39
N THR A 67 -8.86 4.34 3.57
CA THR A 67 -9.86 5.36 3.20
C THR A 67 -9.46 6.14 1.95
N ALA A 68 -10.46 6.65 1.22
CA ALA A 68 -10.24 7.54 0.09
C ALA A 68 -9.46 8.80 0.50
N ASP A 69 -9.72 9.38 1.67
CA ASP A 69 -8.98 10.55 2.16
C ASP A 69 -7.48 10.28 2.35
N GLU A 70 -7.11 9.13 2.92
CA GLU A 70 -5.70 8.74 3.06
C GLU A 70 -5.02 8.58 1.70
N ARG A 71 -5.75 8.09 0.68
CA ARG A 71 -5.24 7.96 -0.68
C ARG A 71 -5.19 9.30 -1.40
N ALA A 72 -6.16 10.18 -1.18
CA ALA A 72 -6.23 11.51 -1.79
C ALA A 72 -4.97 12.35 -1.47
N GLU A 73 -4.44 12.25 -0.26
CA GLU A 73 -3.17 12.91 0.10
C GLU A 73 -1.98 12.41 -0.74
N LEU A 74 -1.92 11.11 -1.00
CA LEU A 74 -0.86 10.50 -1.82
C LEU A 74 -1.03 10.85 -3.30
N LEU A 75 -2.26 10.80 -3.81
CA LEU A 75 -2.57 11.15 -5.20
C LEU A 75 -2.32 12.62 -5.48
N ALA A 76 -2.64 13.52 -4.53
CA ALA A 76 -2.30 14.93 -4.65
C ALA A 76 -0.79 15.15 -4.74
N LEU A 77 0.00 14.40 -3.97
CA LEU A 77 1.46 14.45 -4.03
C LEU A 77 2.00 13.94 -5.37
N GLY A 78 1.51 12.80 -5.85
CA GLY A 78 1.91 12.25 -7.15
C GLY A 78 1.58 13.20 -8.31
N ARG A 79 0.39 13.80 -8.30
CA ARG A 79 -0.01 14.84 -9.28
C ARG A 79 0.88 16.08 -9.22
N ALA A 80 1.22 16.56 -8.02
CA ALA A 80 2.12 17.71 -7.87
C ALA A 80 3.53 17.45 -8.44
N TRP A 81 3.96 16.18 -8.43
CA TRP A 81 5.21 15.73 -9.03
C TRP A 81 5.10 15.35 -10.51
N GLY A 82 3.90 15.38 -11.09
CA GLY A 82 3.66 14.98 -12.49
C GLY A 82 3.99 13.52 -12.77
N VAL A 83 3.92 12.64 -11.75
CA VAL A 83 4.21 11.21 -11.89
C VAL A 83 2.92 10.40 -11.98
N ARG A 84 3.01 9.24 -12.63
CA ARG A 84 1.90 8.30 -12.76
C ARG A 84 1.53 7.73 -11.39
N CYS A 85 0.26 7.72 -11.04
CA CYS A 85 -0.28 7.18 -9.80
C CYS A 85 -0.97 5.83 -10.05
N VAL A 86 -0.46 4.74 -9.46
CA VAL A 86 -0.98 3.38 -9.70
C VAL A 86 -1.45 2.76 -8.39
N GLY A 87 -2.66 2.21 -8.35
CA GLY A 87 -3.19 1.54 -7.16
C GLY A 87 -3.16 0.02 -7.30
N TYR A 88 -2.78 -0.67 -6.21
CA TYR A 88 -2.91 -2.13 -6.10
C TYR A 88 -3.82 -2.48 -4.91
N ALA A 89 -5.00 -3.02 -5.20
CA ALA A 89 -5.97 -3.46 -4.21
C ALA A 89 -5.75 -4.94 -3.85
N PHE A 90 -5.30 -5.21 -2.64
CA PHE A 90 -5.05 -6.55 -2.14
C PHE A 90 -6.30 -7.12 -1.49
N VAL A 91 -6.98 -7.99 -2.22
CA VAL A 91 -8.24 -8.61 -1.78
C VAL A 91 -7.92 -9.90 -1.05
N ALA A 92 -8.08 -9.87 0.28
CA ALA A 92 -7.92 -11.02 1.16
C ALA A 92 -8.98 -11.00 2.26
N GLY A 93 -9.46 -12.18 2.66
CA GLY A 93 -10.43 -12.32 3.75
C GLY A 93 -9.81 -12.01 5.12
N VAL A 94 -10.63 -11.51 6.05
CA VAL A 94 -10.19 -11.21 7.43
C VAL A 94 -9.58 -12.44 8.11
N ARG A 95 -10.19 -13.62 7.94
CA ARG A 95 -9.69 -14.88 8.51
C ARG A 95 -8.26 -15.19 8.03
N GLU A 96 -8.02 -15.12 6.73
CA GLU A 96 -6.68 -15.33 6.16
C GLU A 96 -5.68 -14.30 6.65
N CYS A 97 -6.10 -13.03 6.75
CA CYS A 97 -5.25 -11.97 7.28
C CYS A 97 -4.86 -12.22 8.74
N LEU A 98 -5.78 -12.70 9.57
CA LEU A 98 -5.52 -13.09 10.96
C LEU A 98 -4.56 -14.28 11.03
N GLU A 99 -4.81 -15.34 10.26
CA GLU A 99 -3.94 -16.52 10.20
C GLU A 99 -2.51 -16.15 9.79
N ARG A 100 -2.35 -15.31 8.76
CA ARG A 100 -1.05 -14.81 8.31
C ARG A 100 -0.40 -13.89 9.34
N ASN A 101 -1.19 -13.07 10.04
CA ASN A 101 -0.70 -12.18 11.09
C ASN A 101 -0.22 -12.94 12.32
N ALA A 102 -0.90 -14.02 12.71
CA ALA A 102 -0.54 -14.87 13.85
C ALA A 102 0.83 -15.55 13.67
N ARG A 103 1.24 -15.81 12.43
CA ARG A 103 2.55 -16.37 12.07
C ARG A 103 3.67 -15.34 12.03
N ARG A 104 3.37 -14.05 12.20
CA ARG A 104 4.39 -12.99 12.24
C ARG A 104 4.94 -12.86 13.64
N GLU A 105 6.18 -12.40 13.72
CA GLU A 105 6.87 -12.19 14.99
C GLU A 105 7.25 -10.71 15.18
N GLY A 106 7.52 -10.36 16.43
CA GLY A 106 7.96 -9.03 16.83
C GLY A 106 7.07 -7.92 16.27
N ARG A 107 7.70 -6.91 15.67
CA ARG A 107 7.02 -5.70 15.18
C ARG A 107 6.17 -5.92 13.92
N ALA A 108 6.35 -7.04 13.23
CA ALA A 108 5.58 -7.37 12.03
C ALA A 108 4.17 -7.90 12.38
N ARG A 109 3.99 -8.45 13.58
CA ARG A 109 2.69 -8.87 14.11
C ARG A 109 1.95 -7.64 14.64
N VAL A 110 0.75 -7.40 14.13
CA VAL A 110 -0.13 -6.35 14.64
C VAL A 110 -1.18 -6.95 15.59
N PRO A 111 -1.76 -6.17 16.51
CA PRO A 111 -2.92 -6.62 17.27
C PRO A 111 -4.08 -6.98 16.32
N ASP A 112 -4.82 -8.05 16.61
CA ASP A 112 -5.93 -8.51 15.75
C ASP A 112 -7.00 -7.43 15.57
N VAL A 113 -7.26 -6.63 16.62
CA VAL A 113 -8.14 -5.46 16.56
C VAL A 113 -7.75 -4.46 15.47
N ALA A 114 -6.46 -4.35 15.12
CA ALA A 114 -6.01 -3.46 14.05
C ALA A 114 -6.45 -3.96 12.66
N ILE A 115 -6.58 -5.27 12.46
CA ILE A 115 -7.11 -5.86 11.22
C ILE A 115 -8.59 -5.54 11.09
N PHE A 116 -9.37 -5.74 12.16
CA PHE A 116 -10.79 -5.40 12.19
C PHE A 116 -11.03 -3.89 12.02
N ALA A 117 -10.27 -3.05 12.72
CA ALA A 117 -10.36 -1.59 12.58
C ALA A 117 -9.98 -1.10 11.18
N THR A 118 -9.05 -1.77 10.51
CA THR A 118 -8.75 -1.47 9.09
C THR A 118 -9.89 -1.92 8.19
N ARG A 119 -10.43 -3.13 8.39
CA ARG A 119 -11.56 -3.66 7.61
C ARG A 119 -12.81 -2.79 7.69
N ALA A 120 -13.10 -2.23 8.87
CA ALA A 120 -14.25 -1.36 9.09
C ALA A 120 -14.15 -0.03 8.31
N ARG A 121 -12.93 0.46 8.09
CA ARG A 121 -12.65 1.71 7.36
C ARG A 121 -12.36 1.51 5.88
N LEU A 122 -12.11 0.27 5.45
CA LEU A 122 -11.65 -0.05 4.11
C LEU A 122 -12.74 0.26 3.07
N SER A 123 -12.41 1.19 2.20
CA SER A 123 -13.07 1.47 0.92
C SER A 123 -12.11 1.06 -0.20
N TRP A 124 -12.61 0.35 -1.22
CA TRP A 124 -11.78 -0.04 -2.35
C TRP A 124 -11.42 1.17 -3.21
N PRO A 125 -10.19 1.21 -3.77
CA PRO A 125 -9.78 2.32 -4.62
C PRO A 125 -10.59 2.35 -5.91
N ARG A 126 -10.95 3.55 -6.36
CA ARG A 126 -11.64 3.81 -7.64
C ARG A 126 -10.81 4.71 -8.54
N LEU A 127 -10.93 4.55 -9.85
CA LEU A 127 -10.27 5.41 -10.85
C LEU A 127 -10.69 6.87 -10.67
N GLU A 128 -11.93 7.11 -10.25
CA GLU A 128 -12.48 8.45 -9.95
C GLU A 128 -11.70 9.20 -8.85
N GLU A 129 -10.93 8.51 -8.00
CA GLU A 129 -10.04 9.16 -7.02
C GLU A 129 -8.84 9.87 -7.69
N GLY A 130 -8.58 9.55 -8.96
CA GLY A 130 -7.48 10.11 -9.76
C GLY A 130 -6.26 9.18 -9.86
N PHE A 131 -6.48 7.86 -9.85
CA PHE A 131 -5.47 6.87 -10.23
C PHE A 131 -5.37 6.77 -11.76
N ASP A 132 -4.17 6.64 -12.30
CA ASP A 132 -3.94 6.38 -13.73
C ASP A 132 -4.17 4.92 -14.12
N ALA A 133 -4.04 4.01 -13.14
CA ALA A 133 -4.38 2.60 -13.29
C ALA A 133 -4.65 1.96 -11.94
N LEU A 134 -5.51 0.95 -11.95
CA LEU A 134 -5.79 0.10 -10.81
C LEU A 134 -5.57 -1.38 -11.16
N PHE A 135 -5.09 -2.12 -10.17
CA PHE A 135 -4.92 -3.56 -10.22
C PHE A 135 -5.52 -4.23 -9.01
N VAL A 136 -6.19 -5.35 -9.22
CA VAL A 136 -6.67 -6.24 -8.16
C VAL A 136 -5.63 -7.34 -7.96
N VAL A 137 -5.20 -7.53 -6.71
CA VAL A 137 -4.21 -8.53 -6.32
C VAL A 137 -4.84 -9.55 -5.40
N ARG A 138 -4.71 -10.84 -5.77
CA ARG A 138 -5.13 -11.98 -4.96
C ARG A 138 -3.93 -12.91 -4.75
N LEU A 139 -3.84 -13.48 -3.55
CA LEU A 139 -2.84 -14.51 -3.26
C LEU A 139 -3.50 -15.88 -3.40
N GLU A 140 -3.05 -16.65 -4.38
CA GLU A 140 -3.55 -18.01 -4.65
C GLU A 140 -2.40 -19.01 -4.54
N GLY A 141 -2.50 -19.93 -3.58
CA GLY A 141 -1.40 -20.85 -3.27
C GLY A 141 -0.12 -20.10 -2.89
N SER A 142 0.95 -20.32 -3.66
CA SER A 142 2.24 -19.62 -3.51
C SER A 142 2.42 -18.43 -4.47
N GLY A 143 1.44 -18.15 -5.33
CA GLY A 143 1.52 -17.15 -6.40
C GLY A 143 0.60 -15.95 -6.20
N TRP A 144 0.91 -14.88 -6.93
CA TRP A 144 0.07 -13.68 -6.98
C TRP A 144 -0.67 -13.62 -8.32
N GLN A 145 -2.00 -13.58 -8.26
CA GLN A 145 -2.82 -13.17 -9.38
C GLN A 145 -2.97 -11.65 -9.37
N VAL A 146 -2.75 -11.02 -10.53
CA VAL A 146 -2.83 -9.57 -10.70
C VAL A 146 -3.66 -9.29 -11.94
N GLU A 147 -4.80 -8.64 -11.75
CA GLU A 147 -5.75 -8.31 -12.82
C GLU A 147 -5.87 -6.80 -12.92
N ALA A 148 -5.91 -6.25 -14.14
CA ALA A 148 -6.15 -4.83 -14.34
C ALA A 148 -7.64 -4.53 -14.10
N GLY A 149 -7.92 -3.52 -13.29
CA GLY A 149 -9.30 -3.10 -12.99
C GLY A 149 -9.52 -2.71 -11.53
N GLU A 150 -10.77 -2.40 -11.24
CA GLU A 150 -11.25 -2.11 -9.88
C GLU A 150 -11.75 -3.37 -9.19
N VAL A 151 -11.85 -3.32 -7.86
CA VAL A 151 -12.54 -4.38 -7.12
C VAL A 151 -14.04 -4.28 -7.42
N THR A 152 -14.60 -5.38 -7.94
CA THR A 152 -16.04 -5.55 -8.20
C THR A 152 -16.81 -5.93 -6.94
#